data_AF-A0A0A0L1G8-F1
#
_entry.id   AF-A0A0A0L1G8-F1
#
_cell.length_a   1.000
_cell.length_b   1.000
_cell.length_c   1.000
_cell.angle_alpha   90.00
_cell.angle_beta   90.00
_cell.angle_gamma   90.00
#
_symmetry.space_group_name_H-M   'P 1'
#
loop_
_entity.id
_entity.type
_entity.pdbx_description
1 polymer ?
#
loop_
_entity_poly.entity_id
_entity_poly.type
_entity_poly.pdbx_seq_one_letter_code
_entity_poly.pdbx_strand_id
1 'polypeptide(L)'
;MVLEVKADGTVSTRKVNRRQLLKSSGLRPRDVRSVDPSLFLTNSMPTLLVREHAILLNLGSLRAIAMQDCVLIFDHNRPGGQAFIESLLPRLNPKNMNGVPAMPFELEKNVHPFLKNAAVKQSSR
;
A
#
# COMPACT_ATOMS: atom_id res chain seq x y z
N MET A 1 -13.90 -10.04 -0.77
CA MET A 1 -13.97 -9.06 0.34
C MET A 1 -12.62 -8.38 0.40
N VAL A 2 -12.57 -7.09 0.70
CA VAL A 2 -11.31 -6.36 0.96
C VAL A 2 -11.40 -5.68 2.31
N LEU A 3 -10.26 -5.43 2.92
CA LEU A 3 -10.17 -4.53 4.06
C LEU A 3 -9.95 -3.11 3.53
N GLU A 4 -10.82 -2.19 3.91
CA GLU A 4 -10.69 -0.77 3.63
C GLU A 4 -10.18 -0.06 4.89
N VAL A 5 -9.05 0.63 4.76
CA VAL A 5 -8.51 1.53 5.78
C VAL A 5 -8.67 2.95 5.27
N LYS A 6 -9.46 3.78 5.95
CA LYS A 6 -9.66 5.18 5.59
C LYS A 6 -8.58 6.08 6.18
N ALA A 7 -8.48 7.30 5.66
CA ALA A 7 -7.49 8.29 6.11
C ALA A 7 -7.59 8.66 7.61
N ASP A 8 -8.77 8.52 8.22
CA ASP A 8 -9.00 8.72 9.66
C ASP A 8 -8.60 7.50 10.52
N GLY A 9 -8.07 6.45 9.91
CA GLY A 9 -7.71 5.19 10.55
C GLY A 9 -8.90 4.23 10.73
N THR A 10 -10.10 4.58 10.28
CA THR A 10 -11.26 3.68 10.34
C THR A 10 -11.02 2.46 9.46
N VAL A 11 -11.18 1.27 10.04
CA VAL A 11 -11.02 -0.02 9.34
C VAL A 11 -12.38 -0.67 9.15
N SER A 12 -12.68 -1.11 7.93
CA SER A 12 -13.91 -1.86 7.64
C SER A 12 -13.69 -2.94 6.58
N THR A 13 -14.49 -4.00 6.61
CA THR A 13 -14.50 -4.98 5.52
C THR A 13 -15.63 -4.65 4.55
N ARG A 14 -15.33 -4.62 3.24
CA ARG A 14 -16.36 -4.38 2.21
C ARG A 14 -16.19 -5.27 0.98
N LYS A 15 -17.30 -5.45 0.24
CA LYS A 15 -17.26 -6.00 -1.12
C LYS A 15 -16.89 -4.89 -2.10
N VAL A 16 -15.90 -5.14 -2.94
CA VAL A 16 -15.52 -4.23 -4.03
C VAL A 16 -16.38 -4.53 -5.24
N ASN A 17 -17.11 -3.52 -5.73
CA ASN A 17 -17.70 -3.57 -7.06
C ASN A 17 -16.64 -3.16 -8.08
N ARG A 18 -16.10 -4.12 -8.83
CA ARG A 18 -15.03 -3.89 -9.82
C ARG A 18 -15.40 -2.83 -10.86
N ARG A 19 -16.66 -2.81 -11.32
CA ARG A 19 -17.09 -1.81 -12.31
C ARG A 19 -17.05 -0.41 -11.73
N GLN A 20 -17.48 -0.25 -10.47
CA GLN A 20 -17.41 1.04 -9.78
C GLN A 20 -15.97 1.45 -9.52
N LEU A 21 -15.13 0.51 -9.06
CA LEU A 21 -13.70 0.74 -8.85
C LEU A 21 -13.03 1.27 -10.12
N LEU A 22 -13.20 0.60 -11.26
CA LEU A 22 -12.62 1.02 -12.53
C LEU A 22 -13.11 2.42 -12.95
N LYS A 23 -14.39 2.73 -12.73
CA LYS A 23 -14.97 4.04 -13.06
C LYS A 23 -14.43 5.17 -12.18
N SER A 24 -14.24 4.94 -10.88
CA SER A 24 -13.88 5.99 -9.92
C SER A 24 -12.37 6.23 -9.77
N SER A 25 -11.53 5.26 -10.14
CA SER A 25 -10.08 5.30 -9.89
C SER A 25 -9.22 5.52 -11.14
N GLY A 26 -9.83 5.57 -12.33
CA GLY A 26 -9.10 5.64 -13.61
C GLY A 26 -8.29 4.37 -13.93
N LEU A 27 -8.49 3.29 -13.15
CA LEU A 27 -7.79 2.03 -13.34
C LEU A 27 -8.26 1.31 -14.60
N ARG A 28 -7.31 0.68 -15.29
CA ARG A 28 -7.61 -0.22 -16.40
C ARG A 28 -7.89 -1.62 -15.85
N PRO A 29 -8.69 -2.45 -16.55
CA PRO A 29 -8.92 -3.84 -16.14
C PRO A 29 -7.63 -4.64 -15.89
N ARG A 30 -6.56 -4.34 -16.64
CA ARG A 30 -5.24 -4.96 -16.45
C ARG A 30 -4.55 -4.58 -15.13
N ASP A 31 -4.83 -3.38 -14.62
CA ASP A 31 -4.26 -2.90 -13.35
C ASP A 31 -4.93 -3.63 -12.18
N VAL A 32 -6.25 -3.78 -12.20
CA VAL A 32 -6.97 -4.50 -11.14
C VAL A 32 -6.56 -5.98 -11.08
N ARG A 33 -6.21 -6.59 -12.22
CA ARG A 33 -5.71 -7.97 -12.28
C ARG A 33 -4.35 -8.17 -11.57
N SER A 34 -3.56 -7.12 -11.33
CA SER A 34 -2.29 -7.28 -10.61
C SER A 34 -2.50 -7.41 -9.09
N VAL A 35 -3.65 -7.00 -8.56
CA VAL A 35 -3.92 -6.94 -7.12
C VAL A 35 -5.13 -7.74 -6.66
N ASP A 36 -6.12 -8.00 -7.52
CA ASP A 36 -7.29 -8.81 -7.17
C ASP A 36 -6.99 -10.31 -7.37
N PRO A 37 -6.78 -11.09 -6.29
CA PRO A 37 -6.45 -12.51 -6.35
C PRO A 37 -7.56 -13.36 -6.99
N SER A 38 -8.80 -12.88 -6.99
CA SER A 38 -9.91 -13.60 -7.60
C SER A 38 -10.03 -13.37 -9.12
N LEU A 39 -9.20 -12.50 -9.70
CA LEU A 39 -9.13 -12.30 -11.14
C LEU A 39 -7.96 -13.01 -11.81
N PHE A 40 -6.87 -13.29 -11.09
CA PHE A 40 -5.69 -13.95 -11.65
C PHE A 40 -4.91 -14.69 -10.55
N LEU A 41 -4.90 -16.02 -10.62
CA LEU A 41 -4.27 -16.89 -9.62
C LEU A 41 -2.74 -16.97 -9.74
N THR A 42 -2.17 -16.58 -10.90
CA THR A 42 -0.76 -16.86 -11.25
C THR A 42 0.14 -15.63 -11.30
N ASN A 43 -0.37 -14.43 -11.03
CA ASN A 43 0.46 -13.22 -11.09
C ASN A 43 1.24 -13.01 -9.77
N SER A 44 2.35 -13.73 -9.63
CA SER A 44 3.30 -13.60 -8.52
C SER A 44 4.36 -12.53 -8.76
N MET A 45 4.37 -11.89 -9.93
CA MET A 45 5.37 -10.90 -10.26
C MET A 45 5.16 -9.65 -9.40
N PRO A 46 6.18 -9.18 -8.66
CA PRO A 46 6.03 -7.99 -7.84
C PRO A 46 5.80 -6.78 -8.74
N THR A 47 4.81 -5.95 -8.41
CA THR A 47 4.48 -4.75 -9.18
C THR A 47 4.20 -3.56 -8.28
N LEU A 48 4.71 -2.40 -8.69
CA LEU A 48 4.32 -1.08 -8.23
C LEU A 48 3.76 -0.33 -9.45
N LEU A 49 2.44 -0.11 -9.48
CA LEU A 49 1.83 0.68 -10.55
C LEU A 49 1.38 2.02 -9.99
N VAL A 50 1.84 3.10 -10.62
CA VAL A 50 1.40 4.46 -10.31
C VAL A 50 0.41 4.90 -11.39
N ARG A 51 -0.73 5.41 -10.95
CA ARG A 51 -1.81 5.98 -11.76
C ARG A 51 -2.21 7.32 -11.16
N GLU A 52 -2.93 8.11 -11.93
CA GLU A 52 -3.31 9.48 -11.55
C GLU A 52 -4.03 9.57 -10.20
N HIS A 53 -4.89 8.60 -9.87
CA HIS A 53 -5.68 8.59 -8.63
C HIS A 53 -5.48 7.34 -7.78
N ALA A 54 -4.49 6.51 -8.12
CA ALA A 54 -4.29 5.24 -7.43
C ALA A 54 -2.86 4.71 -7.54
N ILE A 55 -2.42 4.03 -6.48
CA ILE A 55 -1.17 3.29 -6.46
C ILE A 55 -1.48 1.84 -6.13
N LEU A 56 -0.98 0.93 -6.95
CA LEU A 56 -1.21 -0.50 -6.81
C LEU A 56 0.06 -1.19 -6.39
N LEU A 57 -0.05 -2.01 -5.35
CA LEU A 57 1.03 -2.79 -4.77
C LEU A 57 0.69 -4.28 -4.90
N ASN A 58 1.56 -5.03 -5.56
CA ASN A 58 1.62 -6.49 -5.49
C ASN A 58 3.03 -6.85 -5.03
N LEU A 59 3.22 -7.15 -3.74
CA LEU A 59 4.53 -7.40 -3.14
C LEU A 59 4.43 -8.67 -2.29
N GLY A 60 4.61 -9.82 -2.93
CA GLY A 60 4.52 -11.12 -2.28
C GLY A 60 3.11 -11.38 -1.72
N SER A 61 2.97 -11.31 -0.40
CA SER A 61 1.71 -11.52 0.31
C SER A 61 0.90 -10.24 0.57
N LEU A 62 1.41 -9.07 0.15
CA LEU A 62 0.69 -7.80 0.17
C LEU A 62 0.09 -7.51 -1.21
N ARG A 63 -1.22 -7.28 -1.24
CA ARG A 63 -1.95 -6.77 -2.41
C ARG A 63 -2.82 -5.60 -2.00
N ALA A 64 -2.55 -4.42 -2.54
CA ALA A 64 -3.26 -3.21 -2.14
C ALA A 64 -3.49 -2.21 -3.28
N ILE A 65 -4.55 -1.42 -3.16
CA ILE A 65 -4.80 -0.21 -3.95
C ILE A 65 -4.90 0.95 -2.96
N ALA A 66 -3.94 1.86 -3.00
CA ALA A 66 -4.01 3.12 -2.26
C ALA A 66 -4.64 4.20 -3.14
N MET A 67 -5.60 4.93 -2.58
CA MET A 67 -6.25 6.10 -3.17
C MET A 67 -6.14 7.28 -2.19
N GLN A 68 -6.67 8.44 -2.57
CA GLN A 68 -6.58 9.67 -1.77
C GLN A 68 -7.19 9.53 -0.37
N ASP A 69 -8.31 8.83 -0.24
CA ASP A 69 -9.13 8.77 0.99
C ASP A 69 -9.06 7.41 1.71
N CYS A 70 -8.54 6.38 1.03
CA CYS A 70 -8.52 5.03 1.57
C CYS A 70 -7.44 4.14 0.93
N VAL A 71 -7.15 3.03 1.61
CA VAL A 71 -6.38 1.91 1.08
C VAL A 71 -7.26 0.66 1.11
N LEU A 72 -7.37 -0.01 -0.05
CA LEU A 72 -8.04 -1.29 -0.20
C LEU A 72 -7.01 -2.42 -0.17
N ILE A 73 -7.05 -3.27 0.84
CA ILE A 73 -6.13 -4.39 1.05
C ILE A 73 -6.85 -5.70 0.72
N PHE A 74 -6.34 -6.39 -0.29
CA PHE A 74 -6.79 -7.70 -0.73
C PHE A 74 -6.06 -8.78 0.06
N ASP A 75 -6.73 -9.90 0.34
CA ASP A 75 -6.16 -11.02 1.12
C ASP A 75 -5.45 -10.58 2.41
N HIS A 76 -6.03 -9.62 3.13
CA HIS A 76 -5.43 -8.99 4.32
C HIS A 76 -5.02 -9.96 5.45
N ASN A 77 -5.57 -11.19 5.46
CA ASN A 77 -5.21 -12.24 6.42
C ASN A 77 -3.84 -12.87 6.15
N ARG A 78 -3.17 -12.53 5.03
CA ARG A 78 -1.82 -12.98 4.74
C ARG A 78 -0.77 -12.14 5.49
N PRO A 79 0.44 -12.68 5.77
CA PRO A 79 1.44 -11.98 6.57
C PRO A 79 1.76 -10.55 6.10
N GLY A 80 1.91 -10.34 4.79
CA GLY A 80 2.18 -9.02 4.22
C GLY A 80 1.03 -8.03 4.37
N GLY A 81 -0.22 -8.51 4.31
CA GLY A 81 -1.41 -7.69 4.58
C GLY A 81 -1.47 -7.26 6.05
N GLN A 82 -1.27 -8.19 6.98
CA GLN A 82 -1.26 -7.91 8.43
C GLN A 82 -0.14 -6.95 8.81
N ALA A 83 1.10 -7.23 8.39
CA ALA A 83 2.24 -6.37 8.67
C ALA A 83 2.07 -4.96 8.08
N PHE A 84 1.46 -4.85 6.90
CA PHE A 84 1.15 -3.56 6.30
C PHE A 84 0.15 -2.76 7.15
N ILE A 85 -0.93 -3.39 7.62
CA ILE A 85 -1.94 -2.75 8.49
C ILE A 85 -1.32 -2.29 9.81
N GLU A 86 -0.54 -3.16 10.46
CA GLU A 86 0.16 -2.87 11.72
C GLU A 86 1.12 -1.66 11.56
N SER A 87 1.73 -1.52 10.39
CA SER A 87 2.60 -0.38 10.09
C SER A 87 1.84 0.91 9.73
N LEU A 88 0.65 0.77 9.14
CA LEU A 88 -0.15 1.87 8.59
C LEU A 88 -0.97 2.57 9.67
N LEU A 89 -1.72 1.82 10.50
CA LEU A 89 -2.65 2.41 11.48
C LEU A 89 -1.98 3.39 12.47
N PRO A 90 -0.77 3.13 13.01
CA PRO A 90 -0.12 4.08 13.90
C PRO A 90 0.25 5.41 13.23
N ARG A 91 0.47 5.40 11.90
CA ARG A 91 0.80 6.61 11.13
C ARG A 91 -0.43 7.45 10.81
N LEU A 92 -1.59 6.81 10.72
CA LEU A 92 -2.88 7.48 10.51
C LEU A 92 -3.46 8.07 11.81
N ASN A 93 -2.84 7.81 12.97
CA ASN A 93 -3.32 8.33 14.24
C ASN A 93 -3.11 9.86 14.33
N PRO A 94 -4.18 10.67 14.42
CA PRO A 94 -4.07 12.13 14.48
C PRO A 94 -3.30 12.61 15.72
N LYS A 95 -3.22 11.80 16.79
CA LYS A 95 -2.40 12.12 17.98
C LYS A 95 -0.88 12.06 17.73
N ASN A 96 -0.45 11.47 16.62
CA ASN A 96 0.94 11.43 16.18
C ASN A 96 1.27 12.60 15.21
N MET A 97 0.27 13.38 14.82
CA MET A 97 0.45 14.62 14.06
C MET A 97 0.75 15.77 15.03
N ASN A 98 1.99 15.82 15.55
CA ASN A 98 2.49 16.89 16.42
C ASN A 98 2.65 18.24 15.69
N GLY A 99 1.63 18.70 14.95
CA GLY A 99 1.67 19.96 14.20
C GLY A 99 2.69 20.00 13.06
N VAL A 100 3.41 18.91 12.79
CA VAL A 100 4.28 18.79 11.62
C VAL A 100 3.38 18.50 10.42
N PRO A 101 3.44 19.30 9.33
CA PRO A 101 2.74 18.97 8.10
C PRO A 101 3.14 17.55 7.68
N ALA A 102 2.15 16.66 7.52
CA ALA A 102 2.41 15.30 7.09
C ALA A 102 3.17 15.34 5.77
N MET A 103 4.38 14.77 5.74
CA MET A 103 5.12 14.57 4.51
C MET A 103 4.21 13.86 3.50
N PRO A 104 4.14 14.33 2.23
CA PRO A 104 3.43 13.60 1.18
C PRO A 104 3.90 12.15 1.16
N PHE A 105 2.97 11.20 1.03
CA PHE A 105 3.26 9.77 1.18
C PHE A 105 4.43 9.27 0.28
N GLU A 106 4.66 9.95 -0.85
CA GLU A 106 5.77 9.72 -1.81
C GLU A 106 7.18 9.84 -1.17
N LEU A 107 7.33 10.65 -0.11
CA LEU A 107 8.62 11.06 0.43
C LEU A 107 9.03 10.34 1.72
N GLU A 108 8.21 9.42 2.24
CA GLU A 108 8.55 8.62 3.43
C GLU A 108 9.46 7.42 3.09
N LYS A 109 10.39 7.59 2.14
CA LYS A 109 11.56 6.73 2.01
C LYS A 109 12.76 7.48 2.55
N ASN A 110 12.97 7.35 3.85
CA ASN A 110 14.26 7.62 4.48
C ASN A 110 15.31 6.67 3.85
N VAL A 111 15.91 7.09 2.73
CA VAL A 111 17.09 6.46 2.09
C VAL A 111 18.35 6.68 2.95
N HIS A 112 18.27 7.53 3.98
CA HIS A 112 19.40 7.96 4.79
C HIS A 112 19.99 6.89 5.75
N PRO A 113 19.23 5.96 6.37
CA PRO A 113 19.83 4.89 7.18
C PRO A 113 20.44 3.76 6.33
N PHE A 114 19.93 3.54 5.11
CA PHE A 114 20.36 2.43 4.25
C PHE A 114 21.76 2.66 3.65
N LEU A 115 22.11 3.92 3.36
CA LEU A 115 23.43 4.27 2.80
C LEU A 115 24.55 4.32 3.85
N LYS A 116 24.24 4.57 5.12
CA LYS A 116 25.27 4.59 6.18
C LYS A 116 25.81 3.19 6.50
N ASN A 117 25.00 2.15 6.37
CA ASN A 117 25.45 0.77 6.64
C ASN A 117 26.24 0.14 5.47
N ALA A 118 26.16 0.71 4.27
CA ALA A 118 26.95 0.24 3.12
C ALA A 118 28.41 0.76 3.15
N ALA A 119 28.66 1.91 3.79
CA ALA A 119 29.98 2.55 3.78
C ALA A 119 30.95 2.07 4.87
N VAL A 120 30.50 1.32 5.88
CA VAL A 120 31.36 0.93 7.03
C VAL A 120 31.98 -0.47 6.90
N LYS A 121 31.62 -1.27 5.87
CA LYS A 121 32.17 -2.63 5.68
C LYS A 121 33.32 -2.78 4.69
N GLN A 122 33.96 -1.68 4.25
CA GLN A 122 35.15 -1.73 3.40
C GLN A 122 36.27 -0.83 3.93
N SER A 123 36.68 -1.00 5.18
CA SER A 123 38.04 -0.59 5.61
C SER A 123 38.41 -1.28 6.93
N SER A 124 38.76 -2.56 6.85
CA SER A 124 39.68 -3.20 7.78
C SER A 124 40.42 -4.28 7.00
N ARG A 125 41.58 -3.90 6.46
CA ARG A 125 42.70 -4.82 6.23
C ARG A 125 43.54 -4.81 7.50
#